data_AF-A0A349E061-F1
#
_entry.id   AF-A0A349E061-F1
#
_cell.length_a   1.000
_cell.length_b   1.000
_cell.length_c   1.000
_cell.angle_alpha   90.00
_cell.angle_beta   90.00
_cell.angle_gamma   90.00
#
_symmetry.space_group_name_H-M   'P 1'
#
loop_
_entity.id
_entity.type
_entity.pdbx_description
1 polymer ?
#
loop_
_entity_poly.entity_id
_entity_poly.type
_entity_poly.pdbx_seq_one_letter_code
_entity_poly.pdbx_strand_id
1 'polypeptide(L)'
;MKIKNVLVASVLFWGMLAGTNAYAQKACCSSSSNKETSGCSPSSCRGAKTKFGEAKVITKLRGELIALKAKMEKSGKVAFSSRSYDIHGIVGKSDNESLQIIVREVKLVEKEFSQKTKHSFSSFALPQNKAKQIQYLNQRIRKLQQIEI
;
A
#
# COMPACT_ATOMS: atom_id res chain seq x y z
N MET A 1 -0.44 -26.38 41.67
CA MET A 1 0.24 -25.33 42.46
C MET A 1 1.57 -25.86 42.99
N LYS A 2 2.70 -25.43 42.42
CA LYS A 2 4.03 -25.47 43.05
C LYS A 2 4.87 -24.32 42.47
N ILE A 3 4.85 -23.19 43.16
CA ILE A 3 5.76 -22.07 42.95
C ILE A 3 6.85 -22.21 44.00
N LYS A 4 8.11 -22.32 43.58
CA LYS A 4 9.28 -22.17 44.46
C LYS A 4 10.35 -21.34 43.75
N ASN A 5 10.47 -20.12 44.25
CA ASN A 5 11.65 -19.25 44.38
C ASN A 5 12.94 -19.67 43.66
N VAL A 6 13.46 -18.76 42.83
CA VAL A 6 14.87 -18.34 42.89
C VAL A 6 14.93 -16.84 42.60
N LEU A 7 15.12 -16.06 43.66
CA LEU A 7 15.79 -14.76 43.63
C LEU A 7 17.30 -15.05 43.55
N VAL A 8 18.06 -14.28 42.77
CA VAL A 8 19.35 -13.64 43.16
C VAL A 8 20.01 -13.01 41.93
N ALA A 9 20.17 -11.69 42.05
CA ALA A 9 21.23 -10.82 41.56
C ALA A 9 22.01 -11.16 40.27
N SER A 10 21.89 -10.27 39.29
CA SER A 10 23.06 -9.80 38.53
C SER A 10 22.87 -8.32 38.19
N VAL A 11 23.41 -7.48 39.08
CA VAL A 11 23.80 -6.10 38.80
C VAL A 11 25.10 -6.17 38.00
N LEU A 12 25.29 -5.23 37.07
CA LEU A 12 26.48 -4.90 36.27
C LEU A 12 26.35 -5.20 34.77
N PHE A 13 25.63 -4.32 34.06
CA PHE A 13 25.94 -4.03 32.65
C PHE A 13 25.70 -2.54 32.36
N TRP A 14 26.51 -1.70 33.00
CA TRP A 14 26.77 -0.33 32.57
C TRP A 14 28.15 -0.35 31.90
N GLY A 15 28.19 -0.28 30.58
CA GLY A 15 29.44 -0.23 29.84
C GLY A 15 29.21 -0.25 28.33
N MET A 16 29.71 0.78 27.66
CA MET A 16 29.82 0.96 26.21
C MET A 16 28.62 1.59 25.46
N LEU A 17 28.41 2.88 25.69
CA LEU A 17 27.93 3.80 24.65
C LEU A 17 28.93 4.96 24.52
N ALA A 18 30.04 4.69 23.84
CA ALA A 18 30.92 5.70 23.26
C ALA A 18 31.36 5.20 21.88
N GLY A 19 30.43 5.18 20.94
CA GLY A 19 30.70 4.94 19.52
C GLY A 19 30.93 6.27 18.80
N THR A 20 32.18 6.70 18.73
CA THR A 20 32.63 7.77 17.85
C THR A 20 32.71 7.25 16.41
N ASN A 21 31.69 7.52 15.60
CA ASN A 21 31.82 7.38 14.14
C ASN A 21 32.39 8.67 13.55
N ALA A 22 33.71 8.77 13.56
CA ALA A 22 34.46 9.65 12.69
C ALA A 22 34.67 8.97 11.33
N TYR A 23 33.80 9.29 10.38
CA TYR A 23 33.98 9.13 8.93
C TYR A 23 33.35 10.39 8.30
N ALA A 24 33.90 11.07 7.31
CA ALA A 24 35.00 10.76 6.42
C ALA A 24 35.66 12.08 5.97
N GLN A 25 36.97 11.99 5.82
CA GLN A 25 37.77 12.90 5.03
C GLN A 25 37.37 12.85 3.54
N LYS A 26 37.55 14.01 2.91
CA LYS A 26 38.04 14.23 1.54
C LYS A 26 37.06 14.22 0.36
N ALA A 27 37.36 15.19 -0.49
CA ALA A 27 37.12 15.24 -1.92
C ALA A 27 35.68 15.56 -2.36
N CYS A 28 35.33 16.85 -2.31
CA CYS A 28 34.51 17.45 -3.37
C CYS A 28 35.29 17.40 -4.69
N CYS A 29 35.37 16.20 -5.29
CA CYS A 29 35.76 16.03 -6.67
C CYS A 29 34.58 16.45 -7.56
N SER A 30 34.86 17.45 -8.38
CA SER A 30 34.65 17.41 -9.83
C SER A 30 33.84 16.24 -10.39
N SER A 31 32.78 16.62 -11.12
CA SER A 31 32.39 16.07 -12.42
C SER A 31 32.11 14.56 -12.57
N SER A 32 30.91 14.32 -13.09
CA SER A 32 30.52 13.23 -14.00
C SER A 32 29.77 12.00 -13.46
N SER A 33 28.55 11.89 -13.98
CA SER A 33 27.80 10.67 -14.35
C SER A 33 27.07 9.83 -13.28
N ASN A 34 25.75 9.77 -13.46
CA ASN A 34 24.86 8.61 -13.29
C ASN A 34 24.97 7.74 -12.03
N LYS A 35 24.01 7.89 -11.09
CA LYS A 35 23.00 6.88 -10.69
C LYS A 35 22.40 7.19 -9.31
N GLU A 36 21.07 7.09 -9.26
CA GLU A 36 20.20 6.68 -8.15
C GLU A 36 20.38 7.22 -6.71
N THR A 37 19.33 7.95 -6.29
CA THR A 37 18.63 7.91 -4.99
C THR A 37 19.42 8.19 -3.70
N SER A 38 19.22 9.38 -3.11
CA SER A 38 18.68 9.54 -1.74
C SER A 38 18.78 10.99 -1.24
N GLY A 39 17.73 11.45 -0.55
CA GLY A 39 17.83 12.54 0.42
C GLY A 39 17.56 13.96 -0.08
N CYS A 40 16.29 14.28 -0.37
CA CYS A 40 15.89 15.69 -0.42
C CYS A 40 15.95 16.31 0.99
N SER A 41 16.64 17.45 1.12
CA SER A 41 16.74 18.27 2.34
C SER A 41 15.36 18.83 2.75
N PRO A 42 14.99 18.87 4.05
CA PRO A 42 13.60 19.00 4.51
C PRO A 42 12.94 20.36 4.26
N SER A 43 13.70 21.43 3.99
CA SER A 43 13.15 22.76 3.75
C SER A 43 12.58 22.96 2.34
N SER A 44 13.00 22.17 1.36
CA SER A 44 12.55 22.27 -0.05
C SER A 44 11.38 21.33 -0.39
N CYS A 45 10.99 20.43 0.53
CA CYS A 45 9.92 19.44 0.31
C CYS A 45 8.52 19.95 0.67
N ARG A 46 8.34 21.24 1.01
CA ARG A 46 7.02 21.79 1.38
C ARG A 46 6.04 21.86 0.20
N GLY A 47 6.55 21.82 -1.04
CA GLY A 47 5.76 21.58 -2.27
C GLY A 47 5.57 20.11 -2.65
N ALA A 48 6.23 19.17 -1.95
CA ALA A 48 6.17 17.72 -2.20
C ALA A 48 5.10 16.99 -1.37
N LYS A 49 4.29 17.72 -0.57
CA LYS A 49 3.20 17.17 0.23
C LYS A 49 2.13 16.43 -0.59
N THR A 50 2.08 16.60 -1.91
CA THR A 50 1.16 15.89 -2.79
C THR A 50 1.67 14.50 -3.18
N LYS A 51 2.94 14.33 -3.59
CA LYS A 51 3.42 13.02 -4.11
C LYS A 51 3.48 11.92 -3.06
N PHE A 52 3.98 12.22 -1.85
CA PHE A 52 3.99 11.24 -0.75
C PHE A 52 2.59 10.94 -0.22
N GLY A 53 1.70 11.94 -0.24
CA GLY A 53 0.29 11.77 0.12
C GLY A 53 -0.45 10.89 -0.89
N GLU A 54 -0.27 11.15 -2.18
CA GLU A 54 -0.87 10.37 -3.28
C GLU A 54 -0.42 8.91 -3.24
N ALA A 55 0.89 8.66 -3.07
CA ALA A 55 1.42 7.30 -2.92
C ALA A 55 0.75 6.58 -1.74
N LYS A 56 0.64 7.22 -0.57
CA LYS A 56 -0.01 6.64 0.62
C LYS A 56 -1.48 6.31 0.38
N VAL A 57 -2.21 7.19 -0.31
CA VAL A 57 -3.63 6.99 -0.59
C VAL A 57 -3.84 5.87 -1.61
N ILE A 58 -3.01 5.78 -2.64
CA ILE A 58 -3.02 4.69 -3.62
C ILE A 58 -2.67 3.36 -2.95
N THR A 59 -1.67 3.33 -2.07
CA THR A 59 -1.34 2.15 -1.27
C THR A 59 -2.52 1.69 -0.42
N LYS A 60 -3.22 2.62 0.24
CA LYS A 60 -4.43 2.30 1.02
C LYS A 60 -5.52 1.72 0.13
N LEU A 61 -5.78 2.34 -1.03
CA LEU A 61 -6.76 1.87 -2.01
C LEU A 61 -6.47 0.44 -2.47
N ARG A 62 -5.19 0.13 -2.74
CA ARG A 62 -4.75 -1.23 -3.07
C ARG A 62 -4.97 -2.20 -1.91
N GLY A 63 -4.65 -1.80 -0.69
CA GLY A 63 -4.90 -2.61 0.51
C GLY A 63 -6.38 -2.95 0.71
N GLU A 64 -7.27 -1.97 0.52
CA GLU A 64 -8.73 -2.18 0.58
C GLU A 64 -9.22 -3.16 -0.51
N LEU A 65 -8.66 -3.08 -1.71
CA LEU A 65 -8.98 -4.00 -2.80
C LEU A 65 -8.47 -5.43 -2.54
N ILE A 66 -7.26 -5.58 -1.98
CA ILE A 66 -6.71 -6.87 -1.55
C ILE A 66 -7.62 -7.49 -0.47
N ALA A 67 -8.01 -6.70 0.54
CA ALA A 67 -8.89 -7.18 1.59
C ALA A 67 -10.26 -7.63 1.05
N LEU A 68 -10.83 -6.88 0.08
CA LEU A 68 -12.07 -7.27 -0.59
C LEU A 68 -11.91 -8.62 -1.31
N LYS A 69 -10.83 -8.80 -2.08
CA LYS A 69 -10.56 -10.06 -2.79
C LYS A 69 -10.39 -11.24 -1.84
N ALA A 70 -9.61 -11.05 -0.77
CA ALA A 70 -9.45 -12.09 0.25
C ALA A 70 -10.79 -12.46 0.91
N LYS A 71 -11.72 -11.50 1.06
CA LYS A 71 -13.09 -11.79 1.53
C LYS A 71 -13.89 -12.58 0.48
N MET A 72 -13.78 -12.23 -0.80
CA MET A 72 -14.41 -12.97 -1.91
C MET A 72 -13.91 -14.42 -1.98
N GLU A 73 -12.61 -14.64 -1.87
CA GLU A 73 -12.03 -15.99 -1.91
C GLU A 73 -12.47 -16.86 -0.73
N LYS A 74 -12.72 -16.25 0.43
CA LYS A 74 -13.19 -16.93 1.65
C LYS A 74 -14.71 -17.07 1.72
N SER A 75 -15.46 -16.49 0.78
CA SER A 75 -16.93 -16.53 0.83
C SER A 75 -17.41 -17.97 0.62
N GLY A 76 -18.24 -18.44 1.55
CA GLY A 76 -18.86 -19.77 1.46
C GLY A 76 -20.14 -19.80 0.64
N LYS A 77 -20.78 -18.65 0.37
CA LYS A 77 -22.05 -18.61 -0.36
C LYS A 77 -21.83 -18.59 -1.87
N VAL A 78 -20.79 -17.89 -2.33
CA VAL A 78 -20.49 -17.71 -3.76
C VAL A 78 -19.01 -18.03 -4.02
N ALA A 79 -18.76 -18.98 -4.93
CA ALA A 79 -17.43 -19.35 -5.35
C ALA A 79 -16.90 -18.40 -6.43
N PHE A 80 -15.89 -17.61 -6.09
CA PHE A 80 -15.15 -16.73 -6.98
C PHE A 80 -13.87 -17.43 -7.48
N SER A 81 -13.42 -17.13 -8.70
CA SER A 81 -12.19 -17.71 -9.23
C SER A 81 -10.95 -17.02 -8.65
N SER A 82 -9.95 -17.79 -8.22
CA SER A 82 -8.70 -17.23 -7.68
C SER A 82 -7.83 -16.52 -8.73
N ARG A 83 -8.02 -16.85 -10.02
CA ARG A 83 -7.16 -16.39 -11.10
C ARG A 83 -7.44 -14.96 -11.59
N SER A 84 -8.55 -14.35 -11.17
CA SER A 84 -8.99 -13.07 -11.76
C SER A 84 -8.20 -11.85 -11.25
N TYR A 85 -7.24 -12.02 -10.32
CA TYR A 85 -6.95 -10.97 -9.35
C TYR A 85 -5.51 -10.82 -8.85
N ASP A 86 -4.47 -11.03 -9.66
CA ASP A 86 -3.08 -10.84 -9.23
C ASP A 86 -2.67 -9.34 -9.14
N ILE A 87 -3.19 -8.67 -8.11
CA ILE A 87 -2.71 -7.34 -7.70
C ILE A 87 -1.53 -7.42 -6.74
N HIS A 88 -1.00 -8.60 -6.45
CA HIS A 88 0.06 -8.75 -5.46
C HIS A 88 1.43 -8.37 -6.06
N GLY A 89 1.65 -8.65 -7.35
CA GLY A 89 2.92 -8.34 -8.02
C GLY A 89 3.01 -6.96 -8.70
N ILE A 90 1.90 -6.40 -9.19
CA ILE A 90 1.97 -5.25 -10.11
C ILE A 90 1.87 -3.93 -9.35
N VAL A 91 3.02 -3.34 -9.02
CA VAL A 91 3.13 -1.93 -8.60
C VAL A 91 3.40 -1.11 -9.87
N GLY A 92 2.57 -0.11 -10.16
CA GLY A 92 2.85 0.80 -11.27
C GLY A 92 4.12 1.61 -11.00
N LYS A 93 4.89 1.93 -12.03
CA LYS A 93 6.08 2.80 -11.94
C LYS A 93 5.72 4.26 -11.67
N SER A 94 4.44 4.62 -11.85
CA SER A 94 3.88 5.93 -11.56
C SER A 94 2.51 5.83 -10.87
N ASP A 95 2.06 6.93 -10.28
CA ASP A 95 0.73 7.03 -9.66
C ASP A 95 -0.39 6.79 -10.68
N ASN A 96 -0.22 7.28 -11.90
CA ASN A 96 -1.18 7.08 -12.98
C ASN A 96 -1.28 5.61 -13.38
N GLU A 97 -0.13 4.95 -13.54
CA GLU A 97 -0.09 3.53 -13.87
C GLU A 97 -0.71 2.70 -12.73
N SER A 98 -0.37 3.01 -11.49
CA SER A 98 -0.94 2.37 -10.30
C SER A 98 -2.46 2.56 -10.23
N LEU A 99 -2.98 3.75 -10.52
CA LEU A 99 -4.41 4.01 -10.59
C LEU A 99 -5.07 3.23 -11.72
N GLN A 100 -4.46 3.15 -12.90
CA GLN A 100 -5.00 2.38 -14.02
C GLN A 100 -5.02 0.87 -13.73
N ILE A 101 -4.02 0.35 -13.02
CA ILE A 101 -4.04 -1.02 -12.50
C ILE A 101 -5.24 -1.20 -11.59
N ILE A 102 -5.42 -0.34 -10.59
CA ILE A 102 -6.55 -0.44 -9.65
C ILE A 102 -7.90 -0.32 -10.37
N VAL A 103 -8.03 0.58 -11.35
CA VAL A 103 -9.25 0.73 -12.17
C VAL A 103 -9.59 -0.56 -12.91
N ARG A 104 -8.60 -1.17 -13.58
CA ARG A 104 -8.80 -2.44 -14.30
C ARG A 104 -9.28 -3.53 -13.34
N GLU A 105 -8.68 -3.59 -12.17
CA GLU A 105 -8.96 -4.61 -11.17
C GLU A 105 -10.34 -4.46 -10.54
N VAL A 106 -10.75 -3.23 -10.20
CA VAL A 106 -12.12 -2.97 -9.74
C VAL A 106 -13.14 -3.38 -10.81
N LYS A 107 -12.88 -3.10 -12.09
CA LYS A 107 -13.77 -3.53 -13.18
C LYS A 107 -13.87 -5.06 -13.30
N LEU A 108 -12.76 -5.77 -13.12
CA LEU A 108 -12.76 -7.24 -13.11
C LEU A 108 -13.59 -7.77 -11.93
N VAL A 109 -13.39 -7.21 -10.74
CA VAL A 109 -14.16 -7.55 -9.54
C VAL A 109 -15.65 -7.30 -9.76
N GLU A 110 -16.03 -6.11 -10.25
CA GLU A 110 -17.44 -5.77 -10.53
C GLU A 110 -18.06 -6.70 -11.57
N LYS A 111 -17.31 -7.07 -12.61
CA LYS A 111 -17.76 -8.02 -13.63
C LYS A 111 -18.01 -9.39 -13.02
N GLU A 112 -17.10 -9.90 -12.21
CA GLU A 112 -17.27 -11.21 -11.59
C GLU A 112 -18.42 -11.20 -10.57
N PHE A 113 -18.55 -10.14 -9.76
CA PHE A 113 -19.72 -9.95 -8.91
C PHE A 113 -21.00 -9.97 -9.73
N SER A 114 -21.06 -9.24 -10.85
CA SER A 114 -22.27 -9.19 -11.69
C SER A 114 -22.60 -10.54 -12.33
N GLN A 115 -21.61 -11.38 -12.57
CA GLN A 115 -21.80 -12.71 -13.15
C GLN A 115 -22.22 -13.74 -12.11
N LYS A 116 -21.69 -13.64 -10.88
CA LYS A 116 -21.90 -14.63 -9.82
C LYS A 116 -23.04 -14.25 -8.87
N THR A 117 -23.39 -12.98 -8.80
CA THR A 117 -24.46 -12.43 -7.98
C THR A 117 -25.51 -11.75 -8.86
N LYS A 118 -26.71 -11.51 -8.33
CA LYS A 118 -27.76 -10.76 -9.03
C LYS A 118 -27.58 -9.24 -8.96
N HIS A 119 -26.45 -8.75 -8.43
CA HIS A 119 -26.19 -7.32 -8.35
C HIS A 119 -25.65 -6.78 -9.66
N SER A 120 -26.31 -5.74 -10.17
CA SER A 120 -25.79 -4.93 -11.27
C SER A 120 -25.18 -3.65 -10.70
N PHE A 121 -24.07 -3.22 -11.29
CA PHE A 121 -23.43 -1.97 -10.93
C PHE A 121 -23.76 -0.89 -11.96
N SER A 122 -23.81 0.36 -11.52
CA SER A 122 -23.89 1.51 -12.42
C SER A 122 -22.70 1.53 -13.39
N SER A 123 -22.85 2.20 -14.53
CA SER A 123 -21.77 2.34 -15.50
C SER A 123 -20.48 2.91 -14.86
N PHE A 124 -19.34 2.42 -15.31
CA PHE A 124 -18.04 2.82 -14.78
C PHE A 124 -17.58 4.10 -15.49
N ALA A 125 -17.94 5.26 -14.95
CA ALA A 125 -17.50 6.57 -15.45
C ALA A 125 -16.43 7.16 -14.52
N LEU A 126 -15.16 7.05 -14.94
CA LEU A 126 -14.04 7.54 -14.16
C LEU A 126 -13.86 9.06 -14.38
N PRO A 127 -13.82 9.89 -13.32
CA PRO A 127 -13.60 11.33 -13.47
C PRO A 127 -12.19 11.64 -13.98
N GLN A 128 -11.98 12.80 -14.62
CA GLN A 128 -10.65 13.17 -15.14
C GLN A 128 -9.64 13.53 -14.03
N ASN A 129 -10.11 14.14 -12.94
CA ASN A 129 -9.25 14.59 -11.84
C ASN A 129 -8.83 13.42 -10.93
N LYS A 130 -7.52 13.23 -10.70
CA LYS A 130 -6.98 12.11 -9.91
C LYS A 130 -7.56 11.98 -8.50
N ALA A 131 -7.72 13.09 -7.78
CA ALA A 131 -8.28 13.04 -6.43
C ALA A 131 -9.74 12.54 -6.46
N LYS A 132 -10.52 13.00 -7.45
CA LYS A 132 -11.87 12.48 -7.69
C LYS A 132 -11.84 11.01 -8.13
N GLN A 133 -10.85 10.57 -8.90
CA GLN A 133 -10.70 9.16 -9.28
C GLN A 133 -10.50 8.28 -8.07
N ILE A 134 -9.57 8.66 -7.19
CA ILE A 134 -9.29 7.96 -5.93
C ILE A 134 -10.55 7.89 -5.07
N GLN A 135 -11.25 9.02 -4.88
CA GLN A 135 -12.48 9.05 -4.09
C GLN A 135 -13.56 8.14 -4.68
N TYR A 136 -13.75 8.19 -6.00
CA TYR A 136 -14.70 7.35 -6.72
C TYR A 136 -14.37 5.86 -6.55
N LEU A 137 -13.10 5.48 -6.73
CA LEU A 137 -12.64 4.10 -6.57
C LEU A 137 -12.81 3.60 -5.13
N ASN A 138 -12.51 4.43 -4.14
CA ASN A 138 -12.69 4.07 -2.74
C ASN A 138 -14.17 3.80 -2.43
N GLN A 139 -15.07 4.69 -2.87
CA GLN A 139 -16.51 4.49 -2.71
C GLN A 139 -17.01 3.22 -3.41
N ARG A 140 -16.51 2.91 -4.60
CA ARG A 140 -16.82 1.66 -5.31
C ARG A 140 -16.39 0.42 -4.53
N ILE A 141 -15.14 0.39 -4.06
CA ILE A 141 -14.60 -0.72 -3.27
C ILE A 141 -15.42 -0.91 -1.98
N ARG A 142 -15.77 0.16 -1.28
CA ARG A 142 -16.61 0.08 -0.07
C ARG A 142 -18.00 -0.47 -0.35
N LYS A 143 -18.64 -0.05 -1.44
CA LYS A 143 -19.94 -0.61 -1.86
C LYS A 143 -19.83 -2.11 -2.11
N LEU A 144 -18.78 -2.57 -2.78
CA LEU A 144 -18.53 -3.99 -3.00
C LEU A 144 -18.32 -4.76 -1.69
N GLN A 145 -17.61 -4.18 -0.72
CA GLN A 145 -17.39 -4.80 0.60
C GLN A 145 -18.69 -4.98 1.42
N GLN A 146 -19.69 -4.11 1.18
CA GLN A 146 -21.00 -4.16 1.84
C GLN A 146 -21.93 -5.21 1.23
N ILE A 147 -21.65 -5.70 0.02
CA ILE A 147 -22.41 -6.81 -0.55
C ILE A 147 -22.12 -8.05 0.27
N GLU A 148 -23.17 -8.69 0.78
CA GLU A 148 -23.05 -9.96 1.47
C GLU A 148 -22.78 -11.07 0.47
N ILE A 149 -21.60 -11.67 0.60
CA ILE A 149 -21.08 -12.83 -0.12
C ILE A 149 -20.66 -13.88 0.91
#